data_AF-A0A376KIN0-F1
#
_entry.id   AF-A0A376KIN0-F1
#
_cell.length_a   1.000
_cell.length_b   1.000
_cell.length_c   1.000
_cell.angle_alpha   90.00
_cell.angle_beta   90.00
_cell.angle_gamma   90.00
#
_symmetry.space_group_name_H-M   'P 1'
#
loop_
_entity.id
_entity.type
_entity.pdbx_description
1 polymer ?
#
loop_
_entity_poly.entity_id
_entity_poly.type
_entity_poly.pdbx_seq_one_letter_code
_entity_poly.pdbx_strand_id
1 'polypeptide(L)' 'MRPAGRSNNQVRPVTLTRNYTKHAEGSVLVEFGDTKVLCTASIEEGVPRFLKGQGQGWITAEYGMLPRSTHHP' A
#
# COMPACT_ATOMS: atom_id res chain seq x y z
N MET A 1 25.96 11.70 -8.40
CA MET A 1 25.76 11.15 -7.04
C MET A 1 24.26 11.15 -6.75
N ARG A 2 23.67 10.05 -6.25
CA ARG A 2 22.22 10.02 -5.96
C ARG A 2 21.89 10.92 -4.77
N PRO A 3 20.67 11.51 -4.71
CA PRO A 3 20.18 12.15 -3.50
C PRO A 3 20.33 11.21 -2.28
N ALA A 4 20.75 11.77 -1.16
CA ALA A 4 21.09 11.06 0.08
C ALA A 4 22.31 10.11 0.02
N GLY A 5 23.23 10.31 -0.94
CA GLY A 5 24.54 9.63 -0.94
C GLY A 5 24.51 8.12 -1.22
N ARG A 6 23.39 7.59 -1.71
CA ARG A 6 23.22 6.15 -1.97
C ARG A 6 23.98 5.68 -3.21
N SER A 7 24.45 4.43 -3.18
CA SER A 7 25.01 3.77 -4.37
C SER A 7 23.91 3.50 -5.43
N ASN A 8 24.34 3.21 -6.66
CA ASN A 8 23.40 2.96 -7.77
C ASN A 8 22.44 1.81 -7.47
N ASN A 9 22.92 0.77 -6.77
CA ASN A 9 22.16 -0.44 -6.47
C ASN A 9 21.56 -0.45 -5.05
N GLN A 10 21.77 0.62 -4.27
CA GLN A 10 21.25 0.70 -2.91
C GLN A 10 19.82 1.25 -2.90
N VAL A 11 18.89 0.46 -2.36
CA VAL A 11 17.50 0.88 -2.08
C VAL A 11 17.45 1.93 -0.97
N ARG A 12 16.32 2.65 -0.87
CA ARG A 12 16.06 3.52 0.31
C ARG A 12 15.84 2.65 1.55
N PRO A 13 16.04 3.17 2.78
CA PRO A 13 15.65 2.46 4.00
C PRO A 13 14.17 2.06 3.93
N VAL A 14 13.86 0.82 4.34
CA VAL A 14 12.50 0.27 4.32
C VAL A 14 12.03 0.01 5.74
N THR A 15 10.82 0.44 6.08
CA THR A 15 10.17 0.13 7.36
C THR A 15 8.73 -0.34 7.10
N LEU A 16 8.33 -1.40 7.80
CA LEU A 16 7.01 -2.00 7.69
C LEU A 16 6.38 -2.04 9.10
N THR A 17 5.45 -1.13 9.36
CA THR A 17 4.73 -1.08 10.63
C THR A 17 3.37 -1.74 10.48
N ARG A 18 3.24 -2.98 10.94
CA ARG A 18 2.00 -3.77 10.90
C ARG A 18 1.00 -3.32 11.96
N ASN A 19 -0.27 -3.67 11.77
CA ASN A 19 -1.39 -3.32 12.66
C ASN A 19 -1.46 -1.79 12.90
N TYR A 20 -1.24 -1.01 11.84
CA TYR A 20 -1.14 0.45 11.92
C TYR A 20 -2.50 1.11 12.18
N THR A 21 -3.55 0.64 11.51
CA THR A 21 -4.94 1.07 11.76
C THR A 21 -5.71 -0.02 12.51
N LYS A 22 -6.70 0.41 13.30
CA LYS A 22 -7.43 -0.48 14.22
C LYS A 22 -8.55 -1.29 13.56
N HIS A 23 -9.09 -0.82 12.44
CA HIS A 23 -10.37 -1.31 11.92
C HIS A 23 -10.25 -2.26 10.73
N ALA A 24 -9.18 -2.17 9.95
CA ALA A 24 -8.97 -3.08 8.84
C ALA A 24 -8.45 -4.43 9.36
N GLU A 25 -8.90 -5.53 8.75
CA GLU A 25 -8.45 -6.90 9.04
C GLU A 25 -6.93 -7.04 8.85
N GLY A 26 -6.37 -6.33 7.86
CA GLY A 26 -4.93 -6.14 7.70
C GLY A 26 -4.59 -4.68 7.49
N SER A 27 -3.57 -4.16 8.19
CA SER A 27 -3.08 -2.80 7.98
C SER A 27 -1.56 -2.69 8.15
N VAL A 28 -0.91 -1.96 7.25
CA VAL A 28 0.54 -1.72 7.29
C VAL A 28 0.83 -0.29 6.82
N LEU A 29 1.63 0.45 7.60
CA LEU A 29 2.31 1.64 7.10
C LEU A 29 3.66 1.21 6.50
N VAL A 30 3.83 1.47 5.21
CA VAL A 30 5.02 1.11 4.43
C VAL A 30 5.83 2.37 4.15
N GLU A 31 7.10 2.35 4.51
CA GLU A 31 7.99 3.52 4.38
C GLU A 31 9.23 3.15 3.56
N PHE A 32 9.52 3.94 2.52
CA PHE A 32 10.69 3.81 1.63
C PHE A 32 11.42 5.15 1.62
N GLY A 33 12.27 5.39 2.62
CA GLY A 33 12.71 6.75 2.95
C GLY A 33 11.50 7.64 3.20
N ASP A 34 11.40 8.78 2.51
CA ASP A 34 10.31 9.74 2.72
C ASP A 34 8.97 9.32 2.06
N THR A 35 8.96 8.30 1.19
CA THR A 35 7.71 7.79 0.64
C THR A 35 7.00 6.95 1.68
N LYS A 36 5.79 7.35 2.07
CA LYS A 36 4.95 6.61 3.02
C LYS A 36 3.61 6.27 2.38
N VAL A 37 3.22 5.00 2.48
CA VAL A 37 1.95 4.49 1.95
C VAL A 37 1.25 3.69 3.04
N LEU A 38 0.01 4.06 3.34
CA LEU A 38 -0.87 3.25 4.17
C LEU A 38 -1.57 2.21 3.28
N CYS A 39 -1.30 0.93 3.55
CA CYS A 39 -1.97 -0.19 2.90
C CYS A 39 -2.94 -0.83 3.89
N THR A 40 -4.21 -0.94 3.51
CA THR A 40 -5.23 -1.68 4.25
C THR A 40 -5.79 -2.81 3.39
N ALA A 41 -6.08 -3.94 4.01
CA ALA A 41 -6.79 -5.06 3.41
C ALA A 41 -8.08 -5.28 4.19
N SER A 42 -9.19 -5.37 3.45
CA SER A 42 -10.51 -5.67 3.99
C SER A 42 -11.14 -6.84 3.26
N ILE A 43 -11.95 -7.60 3.97
CA ILE A 43 -12.64 -8.77 3.43
C ILE A 43 -14.09 -8.39 3.22
N GLU A 44 -14.57 -8.58 1.99
CA GLU A 44 -15.98 -8.41 1.65
C GLU A 44 -16.55 -9.77 1.24
N GLU A 45 -17.77 -10.06 1.70
CA GLU A 45 -18.47 -11.27 1.31
C GLU A 45 -18.95 -11.17 -0.15
N GLY A 46 -18.44 -12.06 -0.99
CA GLY A 46 -18.86 -12.20 -2.37
C GLY A 46 -17.75 -11.94 -3.38
N VAL A 47 -18.12 -12.00 -4.66
CA VAL A 47 -17.20 -11.80 -5.77
C VAL A 47 -17.90 -11.02 -6.89
N PRO A 48 -17.14 -10.36 -7.79
CA PRO A 48 -17.69 -9.74 -8.99
C PRO A 48 -18.58 -10.70 -9.80
N ARG A 49 -19.56 -10.14 -10.52
CA ARG A 49 -20.58 -10.94 -11.25
C ARG A 49 -19.99 -11.99 -12.18
N PHE A 50 -18.87 -11.70 -12.83
CA PHE A 50 -18.23 -12.61 -13.77
C PHE A 50 -17.55 -13.82 -13.10
N LEU A 51 -17.36 -13.83 -11.78
CA LEU A 51 -16.80 -14.95 -11.00
C LEU A 51 -17.85 -15.74 -10.19
N LYS A 52 -19.11 -15.30 -10.20
CA LYS A 52 -20.17 -15.98 -9.43
C LYS A 52 -20.32 -17.43 -9.88
N GLY A 53 -20.36 -18.35 -8.91
CA GLY A 53 -20.53 -19.79 -9.14
C GLY A 53 -19.25 -20.54 -9.55
N GLN A 54 -18.11 -19.86 -9.69
CA GLN A 54 -16.86 -20.50 -10.12
C GLN A 54 -16.00 -21.05 -8.97
N GLY A 55 -16.38 -20.81 -7.71
CA GLY A 55 -15.59 -21.24 -6.54
C GLY A 55 -14.23 -20.54 -6.40
N GLN A 56 -14.06 -19.39 -7.04
CA GLN A 56 -12.83 -18.58 -6.99
C GLN A 56 -13.02 -17.33 -6.11
N GLY A 57 -11.94 -16.87 -5.49
CA GLY A 57 -11.88 -15.58 -4.79
C GLY A 57 -11.50 -14.43 -5.73
N TRP A 58 -11.54 -13.20 -5.22
CA TRP A 58 -11.16 -12.00 -5.96
C TRP A 58 -10.37 -11.03 -5.09
N ILE A 59 -9.40 -10.34 -5.68
CA ILE A 59 -8.67 -9.24 -5.06
C ILE A 59 -8.75 -8.04 -5.99
N THR A 60 -9.12 -6.89 -5.43
CA THR A 60 -9.04 -5.59 -6.10
C THR A 60 -8.29 -4.61 -5.20
N ALA A 61 -7.86 -3.48 -5.76
CA ALA A 61 -7.18 -2.44 -5.01
C ALA A 61 -7.65 -1.06 -5.45
N GLU A 62 -7.68 -0.15 -4.49
CA GLU A 62 -7.89 1.27 -4.71
C GLU A 62 -6.61 2.04 -4.35
N TYR A 63 -6.43 3.18 -5.00
CA TYR A 63 -5.29 4.05 -4.77
C TYR A 63 -5.77 5.50 -4.64
N GLY A 64 -5.37 6.14 -3.55
CA GLY A 64 -5.58 7.56 -3.31
C GLY A 64 -4.29 8.22 -2.85
N MET A 65 -3.97 9.38 -3.43
CA MET A 65 -2.88 10.22 -2.97
C MET A 65 -3.48 11.45 -2.28
N LEU A 66 -3.20 11.63 -0.99
CA LEU A 66 -3.69 12.80 -0.26
C LEU A 66 -3.12 14.09 -0.89
N PRO A 67 -3.88 15.20 -0.91
CA PRO A 67 -3.32 16.50 -1.26
C PRO A 67 -2.05 16.78 -0.46
N ARG A 68 -1.06 17.43 -1.07
CA ARG A 68 0.24 17.73 -0.46
C ARG A 68 1.09 16.50 -0.11
N SER A 69 0.81 15.32 -0.68
CA SER A 69 1.73 14.17 -0.63
C SER A 69 2.95 14.33 -1.55
N THR A 70 2.93 15.32 -2.44
CA THR A 70 4.05 15.70 -3.31
C THR A 70 4.38 17.19 -3.11
N HIS A 71 5.53 17.62 -3.60
CA HIS A 71 6.07 18.96 -3.36
C HIS A 71 5.40 20.09 -4.17
N HIS A 72 4.54 19.78 -5.16
CA HIS A 72 3.92 20.78 -6.04
C HIS A 72 2.44 21.07 -5.69
N PRO A 73 1.92 22.26 -6.05
CA PRO A 73 0.48 22.48 -6.17
C PRO A 73 -0.14 21.62 -7.28
#